data_AF-A0A3M2EDN1-F1
#
_entry.id   AF-A0A3M2EDN1-F1
#
_cell.length_a   1.000
_cell.length_b   1.000
_cell.length_c   1.000
_cell.angle_alpha   90.00
_cell.angle_beta   90.00
_cell.angle_gamma   90.00
#
_symmetry.space_group_name_H-M   'P 1'
#
loop_
_entity.id
_entity.type
_entity.pdbx_description
1 polymer ?
#
loop_
_entity_poly.entity_id
_entity_poly.type
_entity_poly.pdbx_seq_one_letter_code
_entity_poly.pdbx_strand_id
1 'polypeptide(L)'
;MEAAEQQQIVELFEALKAGDFTHRLPPGHPLAAVGNAAMERLDHIMLQELKTTVEATAAGFETTIAMGKLDQATRQVAERSEAMAAATEEMSSTVATMAERTEEVVSISANAKEHVESGQRTLDEAVSQMNETVAQMEQAIARVEELASTSREIELLLATIRKISDQTNLLALNATIEAARAGEAGRGFAVVASEVKELSKQSRAAADDIAEKSGEINVAVEHTVKAIEQIEQTVKRSSAALGQSRDSMEEIVRGMLEVDEQMQIMQAASSEQKQASAEIAEGVSATSSIAADLKRLADETLATADELDGKLRNDLASMSNYTITDAVIQLAKTDHMLWKKRLVDMVLGRGHIDEGEVVDHHQCRLGKWYDGPGKKQYGSKSAFVQLEGPHAEVHRRARSAVAKYNSGDVQGAIEEVDRIAPLSAEVVSLLEALE
;
A
#
# COMPACT_ATOMS: atom_id res chain seq x y z
N MET A 1 69.39 -29.63 64.77
CA MET A 1 68.06 -30.03 64.25
C MET A 1 67.01 -29.02 64.67
N GLU A 2 66.84 -28.77 65.98
CA GLU A 2 65.87 -27.78 66.50
C GLU A 2 65.90 -26.38 65.85
N ALA A 3 67.08 -25.79 65.62
CA ALA A 3 67.17 -24.44 65.03
C ALA A 3 66.70 -24.38 63.56
N ALA A 4 66.88 -25.47 62.80
CA ALA A 4 66.45 -25.54 61.40
C ALA A 4 64.94 -25.77 61.29
N GLU A 5 64.36 -26.55 62.21
CA GLU A 5 62.92 -26.78 62.30
C GLU A 5 62.18 -25.49 62.72
N GLN A 6 62.71 -24.74 63.69
CA GLN A 6 62.16 -23.44 64.08
C GLN A 6 62.19 -22.42 62.92
N GLN A 7 63.28 -22.39 62.15
CA GLN A 7 63.39 -21.51 60.99
C GLN A 7 62.36 -21.84 59.90
N GLN A 8 62.10 -23.12 59.64
CA GLN A 8 61.08 -23.56 58.66
C GLN A 8 59.65 -23.17 59.09
N ILE A 9 59.35 -23.19 60.39
CA ILE A 9 58.06 -22.71 60.92
C ILE A 9 57.93 -21.20 60.73
N VAL A 10 58.99 -20.44 61.01
CA VAL A 10 59.01 -18.98 60.79
C VAL A 10 58.79 -18.67 59.30
N GLU A 11 59.45 -19.41 58.41
CA GLU A 11 59.27 -19.26 56.96
C GLU A 11 57.84 -19.56 56.51
N LEU A 12 57.18 -20.58 57.07
CA LEU A 12 55.77 -20.87 56.80
C LEU A 12 54.85 -19.72 57.22
N PHE A 13 55.08 -19.12 58.40
CA PHE A 13 54.26 -18.00 58.87
C PHE A 13 54.57 -16.68 58.15
N GLU A 14 55.81 -16.46 57.73
CA GLU A 14 56.17 -15.32 56.87
C GLU A 14 55.56 -15.48 55.48
N ALA A 15 55.53 -16.70 54.92
CA ALA A 15 54.81 -16.99 53.68
C ALA A 15 53.31 -16.71 53.83
N LEU A 16 52.68 -17.22 54.90
CA LEU A 16 51.27 -16.95 55.19
C LEU A 16 50.98 -15.44 55.35
N LYS A 17 51.84 -14.71 56.07
CA LYS A 17 51.74 -13.26 56.25
C LYS A 17 51.92 -12.49 54.93
N ALA A 18 52.77 -13.00 54.04
CA ALA A 18 52.95 -12.47 52.69
C ALA A 18 51.83 -12.89 51.73
N GLY A 19 50.86 -13.70 52.17
CA GLY A 19 49.77 -14.18 51.34
C GLY A 19 50.17 -15.32 50.39
N ASP A 20 51.29 -16.00 50.64
CA ASP A 20 51.71 -17.18 49.89
C ASP A 20 51.16 -18.46 50.52
N PHE A 21 50.04 -18.95 49.97
CA PHE A 21 49.38 -20.18 50.41
C PHE A 21 49.97 -21.44 49.77
N THR A 22 50.98 -21.31 48.89
CA THR A 22 51.62 -22.43 48.18
C THR A 22 52.83 -23.00 48.92
N HIS A 23 53.37 -22.27 49.90
CA HIS A 23 54.51 -22.73 50.70
C HIS A 23 54.17 -24.00 51.51
N ARG A 24 55.11 -24.95 51.59
CA ARG A 24 54.95 -26.22 52.31
C ARG A 24 56.19 -26.54 53.13
N LEU A 25 55.98 -27.02 54.36
CA LEU A 25 57.03 -27.60 55.20
C LEU A 25 57.55 -28.90 54.57
N PRO A 26 58.86 -29.19 54.69
CA PRO A 26 59.48 -30.34 54.05
C PRO A 26 59.01 -31.68 54.65
N PRO A 27 59.07 -32.78 53.88
CA PRO A 27 58.75 -34.12 54.37
C PRO A 27 59.64 -34.48 55.57
N GLY A 28 59.04 -34.83 56.70
CA GLY A 28 59.74 -35.21 57.94
C GLY A 28 59.72 -34.15 59.05
N HIS A 29 59.26 -32.92 58.79
CA HIS A 29 59.08 -31.92 59.84
C HIS A 29 57.90 -32.29 60.77
N PRO A 30 58.01 -32.17 62.12
CA PRO A 30 56.97 -32.60 63.07
C PRO A 30 55.58 -31.98 62.85
N LEU A 31 55.55 -30.73 62.36
CA LEU A 31 54.31 -30.00 62.06
C LEU A 31 53.89 -30.07 60.58
N ALA A 32 54.60 -30.81 59.72
CA ALA A 32 54.32 -30.82 58.29
C ALA A 32 52.87 -31.20 57.97
N ALA A 33 52.32 -32.21 58.65
CA ALA A 33 50.95 -32.68 58.40
C ALA A 33 49.90 -31.58 58.68
N VAL A 34 49.96 -30.92 59.84
CA VAL A 34 48.97 -29.90 60.24
C VAL A 34 49.21 -28.57 59.51
N GLY A 35 50.47 -28.14 59.42
CA GLY A 35 50.84 -26.88 58.76
C GLY A 35 50.53 -26.91 57.27
N ASN A 36 50.89 -27.99 56.56
CA ASN A 36 50.60 -28.11 55.13
C ASN A 36 49.10 -28.25 54.87
N ALA A 37 48.35 -28.99 55.71
CA ALA A 37 46.90 -29.09 55.56
C ALA A 37 46.18 -27.75 55.81
N ALA A 38 46.68 -26.92 56.73
CA ALA A 38 46.15 -25.58 56.95
C ALA A 38 46.41 -24.67 55.73
N MET A 39 47.63 -24.69 55.18
CA MET A 39 47.97 -23.94 53.97
C MET A 39 47.16 -24.41 52.77
N GLU A 40 46.99 -25.72 52.58
CA GLU A 40 46.17 -26.30 51.51
C GLU A 40 44.70 -25.90 51.61
N ARG A 41 44.15 -25.85 52.84
CA ARG A 41 42.77 -25.38 53.05
C ARG A 41 42.62 -23.89 52.72
N LEU A 42 43.58 -23.05 53.11
CA LEU A 42 43.56 -21.62 52.79
C LEU A 42 43.71 -21.38 51.27
N ASP A 43 44.65 -22.09 50.64
CA ASP A 43 44.85 -22.08 49.20
C ASP A 43 43.56 -22.45 48.45
N HIS A 44 42.87 -23.52 48.91
CA HIS A 44 41.59 -23.93 48.34
C HIS A 44 40.48 -22.90 48.51
N ILE A 45 40.32 -22.32 49.71
CA ILE A 45 39.31 -21.27 49.96
C ILE A 45 39.56 -20.06 49.06
N MET A 46 40.81 -19.61 48.99
CA MET A 46 41.18 -18.46 48.16
C MET A 46 41.01 -18.73 46.67
N LEU A 47 41.29 -19.95 46.21
CA LEU A 47 41.03 -20.35 44.83
C LEU A 47 39.51 -20.40 44.53
N GLN A 48 38.68 -20.89 45.46
CA GLN A 48 37.22 -20.89 45.30
C GLN A 48 36.64 -19.47 45.26
N GLU A 49 37.12 -18.57 46.11
CA GLU A 49 36.72 -17.16 46.09
C GLU A 49 37.11 -16.50 44.75
N LEU A 50 38.28 -16.85 44.22
CA LEU A 50 38.76 -16.33 42.94
C LEU A 50 37.88 -16.82 41.80
N LYS A 51 37.55 -18.12 41.78
CA LYS A 51 36.61 -18.71 40.82
C LYS A 51 35.25 -18.00 40.85
N THR A 52 34.69 -17.80 42.04
CA THR A 52 33.41 -17.10 42.22
C THR A 52 33.45 -15.67 41.67
N THR A 53 34.55 -14.96 41.93
CA THR A 53 34.77 -13.59 41.42
C THR A 53 34.89 -13.56 39.89
N VAL A 54 35.59 -14.54 39.31
CA VAL A 54 35.70 -14.69 37.84
C VAL A 54 34.35 -14.98 37.20
N GLU A 55 33.56 -15.90 37.78
CA GLU A 55 32.21 -16.22 37.31
C GLU A 55 31.27 -15.01 37.36
N ALA A 56 31.30 -14.23 38.45
CA ALA A 56 30.54 -13.00 38.58
C ALA A 56 30.95 -11.95 37.54
N THR A 57 32.25 -11.85 37.24
CA THR A 57 32.77 -10.94 36.20
C THR A 57 32.29 -11.35 34.80
N ALA A 58 32.30 -12.65 34.52
CA ALA A 58 31.79 -13.21 33.26
C ALA A 58 30.30 -12.87 33.06
N ALA A 59 29.48 -13.04 34.10
CA ALA A 59 28.05 -12.74 34.06
C ALA A 59 27.76 -11.23 33.85
N GLY A 60 28.52 -10.36 34.54
CA GLY A 60 28.42 -8.91 34.35
C GLY A 60 28.77 -8.50 32.91
N PHE A 61 29.78 -9.13 32.32
CA PHE A 61 30.18 -8.85 30.94
C PHE A 61 29.13 -9.29 29.90
N GLU A 62 28.56 -10.49 30.04
CA GLU A 62 27.48 -10.93 29.14
C GLU A 62 26.25 -10.01 29.24
N THR A 63 26.00 -9.44 30.42
CA THR A 63 24.97 -8.40 30.62
C THR A 63 25.28 -7.14 29.80
N THR A 64 26.52 -6.63 29.81
CA THR A 64 26.92 -5.46 29.01
C THR A 64 26.72 -5.70 27.51
N ILE A 65 27.09 -6.88 26.99
CA ILE A 65 26.87 -7.22 25.57
C ILE A 65 25.38 -7.23 25.24
N ALA A 66 24.57 -7.89 26.07
CA ALA A 66 23.13 -8.00 25.86
C ALA A 66 22.47 -6.61 25.81
N MET A 67 22.88 -5.69 26.69
CA MET A 67 22.38 -4.32 26.70
C MET A 67 22.82 -3.51 25.48
N GLY A 68 24.04 -3.72 24.96
CA GLY A 68 24.47 -3.11 23.70
C GLY A 68 23.61 -3.53 22.50
N LYS A 69 23.28 -4.82 22.41
CA LYS A 69 22.35 -5.33 21.39
C LYS A 69 20.93 -4.76 21.56
N LEU A 70 20.48 -4.63 22.81
CA LEU A 70 19.19 -4.02 23.13
C LEU A 70 19.14 -2.54 22.72
N ASP A 71 20.21 -1.76 22.94
CA ASP A 71 20.30 -0.36 22.50
C ASP A 71 20.12 -0.25 20.98
N GLN A 72 20.86 -1.07 20.22
CA GLN A 72 20.78 -1.08 18.77
C GLN A 72 19.36 -1.45 18.29
N ALA A 73 18.77 -2.51 18.85
CA ALA A 73 17.41 -2.92 18.51
C ALA A 73 16.39 -1.82 18.82
N THR A 74 16.56 -1.13 19.94
CA THR A 74 15.67 -0.04 20.38
C THR A 74 15.75 1.17 19.43
N ARG A 75 16.94 1.54 18.96
CA ARG A 75 17.10 2.60 17.94
C ARG A 75 16.38 2.25 16.63
N GLN A 76 16.52 1.01 16.17
CA GLN A 76 15.81 0.55 14.97
C GLN A 76 14.29 0.59 15.13
N VAL A 77 13.77 0.27 16.31
CA VAL A 77 12.34 0.39 16.62
C VAL A 77 11.89 1.85 16.59
N ALA A 78 12.68 2.78 17.15
CA ALA A 78 12.38 4.21 17.12
C ALA A 78 12.32 4.76 15.68
N GLU A 79 13.34 4.49 14.86
CA GLU A 79 13.38 4.90 13.44
C GLU A 79 12.19 4.36 12.65
N ARG A 80 11.83 3.08 12.86
CA ARG A 80 10.66 2.48 12.20
C ARG A 80 9.36 3.10 12.69
N SER A 81 9.27 3.48 13.96
CA SER A 81 8.07 4.10 14.53
C SER A 81 7.86 5.51 13.96
N GLU A 82 8.93 6.29 13.75
CA GLU A 82 8.86 7.59 13.07
C GLU A 82 8.37 7.44 11.62
N ALA A 83 8.92 6.48 10.87
CA ALA A 83 8.48 6.20 9.50
C ALA A 83 7.01 5.77 9.45
N MET A 84 6.56 4.93 10.41
CA MET A 84 5.16 4.53 10.51
C MET A 84 4.24 5.70 10.88
N ALA A 85 4.68 6.62 11.74
CA ALA A 85 3.92 7.83 12.09
C ALA A 85 3.66 8.68 10.83
N ALA A 86 4.72 8.95 10.05
CA ALA A 86 4.60 9.71 8.80
C ALA A 86 3.65 9.02 7.79
N ALA A 87 3.76 7.70 7.61
CA ALA A 87 2.86 6.94 6.74
C ALA A 87 1.41 6.99 7.22
N THR A 88 1.18 7.04 8.54
CA THR A 88 -0.17 7.11 9.12
C THR A 88 -0.80 8.49 8.96
N GLU A 89 0.00 9.56 9.03
CA GLU A 89 -0.45 10.92 8.70
C GLU A 89 -0.85 11.04 7.23
N GLU A 90 -0.04 10.50 6.31
CA GLU A 90 -0.34 10.48 4.88
C GLU A 90 -1.60 9.66 4.57
N MET A 91 -1.76 8.51 5.22
CA MET A 91 -2.96 7.68 5.12
C MET A 91 -4.21 8.44 5.61
N SER A 92 -4.12 9.14 6.74
CA SER A 92 -5.22 9.93 7.29
C SER A 92 -5.66 11.05 6.32
N SER A 93 -4.69 11.71 5.69
CA SER A 93 -4.95 12.72 4.64
C SER A 93 -5.65 12.10 3.43
N THR A 94 -5.15 10.96 2.95
CA THR A 94 -5.72 10.23 1.80
C THR A 94 -7.15 9.78 2.06
N VAL A 95 -7.44 9.26 3.26
CA VAL A 95 -8.80 8.85 3.66
C VAL A 95 -9.74 10.07 3.70
N ALA A 96 -9.27 11.23 4.18
CA ALA A 96 -10.07 12.45 4.16
C ALA A 96 -10.41 12.91 2.75
N THR A 97 -9.44 12.92 1.84
CA THR A 97 -9.66 13.22 0.41
C THR A 97 -10.61 12.19 -0.22
N MET A 98 -10.50 10.91 0.13
CA MET A 98 -11.39 9.87 -0.40
C MET A 98 -12.85 10.09 0.03
N ALA A 99 -13.08 10.49 1.28
CA ALA A 99 -14.40 10.85 1.77
C ALA A 99 -14.99 12.07 1.03
N GLU A 100 -14.21 13.13 0.85
CA GLU A 100 -14.63 14.33 0.11
C GLU A 100 -15.00 13.99 -1.35
N ARG A 101 -14.15 13.22 -2.02
CA ARG A 101 -14.40 12.78 -3.40
C ARG A 101 -15.62 11.87 -3.50
N THR A 102 -15.90 11.11 -2.45
CA THR A 102 -17.10 10.27 -2.39
C THR A 102 -18.36 11.14 -2.35
N GLU A 103 -18.37 12.18 -1.50
CA GLU A 103 -19.48 13.13 -1.43
C GLU A 103 -19.67 13.90 -2.75
N GLU A 104 -18.57 14.29 -3.41
CA GLU A 104 -18.62 14.95 -4.72
C GLU A 104 -19.30 14.06 -5.78
N VAL A 105 -18.94 12.77 -5.86
CA VAL A 105 -19.54 11.84 -6.83
C VAL A 105 -21.02 11.59 -6.52
N VAL A 106 -21.41 11.48 -5.24
CA VAL A 106 -22.83 11.36 -4.85
C VAL A 106 -23.62 12.57 -5.33
N SER A 107 -23.08 13.79 -5.19
CA SER A 107 -23.72 15.01 -5.68
C SER A 107 -23.85 15.02 -7.21
N ILE A 108 -22.79 14.62 -7.93
CA ILE A 108 -22.81 14.50 -9.39
C ILE A 108 -23.85 13.48 -9.85
N SER A 109 -23.95 12.33 -9.16
CA SER A 109 -24.96 11.30 -9.41
C SER A 109 -26.39 11.85 -9.19
N ALA A 110 -26.62 12.59 -8.10
CA ALA A 110 -27.93 13.21 -7.88
C ALA A 110 -28.33 14.16 -9.02
N ASN A 111 -27.42 15.02 -9.48
CA ASN A 111 -27.68 15.96 -10.57
C ASN A 111 -27.92 15.25 -11.91
N ALA A 112 -27.12 14.24 -12.23
CA ALA A 112 -27.31 13.48 -13.47
C ALA A 112 -28.65 12.72 -13.47
N LYS A 113 -29.15 12.28 -12.31
CA LYS A 113 -30.47 11.64 -12.19
C LYS A 113 -31.59 12.62 -12.50
N GLU A 114 -31.51 13.85 -11.99
CA GLU A 114 -32.45 14.93 -12.31
C GLU A 114 -32.46 15.23 -13.82
N HIS A 115 -31.28 15.26 -14.47
CA HIS A 115 -31.19 15.46 -15.92
C HIS A 115 -31.83 14.32 -16.71
N VAL A 116 -31.66 13.07 -16.28
CA VAL A 116 -32.28 11.91 -16.92
C VAL A 116 -33.80 11.93 -16.73
N GLU A 117 -34.30 12.22 -15.54
CA GLU A 117 -35.74 12.38 -15.28
C GLU A 117 -36.35 13.50 -16.12
N SER A 118 -35.63 14.63 -16.28
CA SER A 118 -36.03 15.69 -17.20
C SER A 118 -36.04 15.22 -18.67
N GLY A 119 -35.02 14.48 -19.10
CA GLY A 119 -34.94 13.91 -20.44
C GLY A 119 -36.08 12.93 -20.75
N GLN A 120 -36.45 12.08 -19.78
CA GLN A 120 -37.59 11.17 -19.90
C GLN A 120 -38.91 11.92 -20.09
N ARG A 121 -39.15 13.01 -19.33
CA ARG A 121 -40.34 13.86 -19.53
C ARG A 121 -40.39 14.45 -20.94
N THR A 122 -39.27 14.96 -21.45
CA THR A 122 -39.20 15.49 -22.82
C THR A 122 -39.46 14.40 -23.88
N LEU A 123 -38.99 13.17 -23.64
CA LEU A 123 -39.28 12.04 -24.53
C LEU A 123 -40.76 11.66 -24.51
N ASP A 124 -41.41 11.65 -23.34
CA ASP A 124 -42.84 11.38 -23.21
C ASP A 124 -43.69 12.43 -23.95
N GLU A 125 -43.33 13.71 -23.82
CA GLU A 125 -43.95 14.81 -24.58
C GLU A 125 -43.77 14.63 -26.10
N ALA A 126 -42.57 14.27 -26.55
CA ALA A 126 -42.29 14.03 -27.97
C ALA A 126 -43.10 12.85 -28.53
N VAL A 127 -43.27 11.76 -27.77
CA VAL A 127 -44.11 10.63 -28.14
C VAL A 127 -45.58 11.06 -28.25
N SER A 128 -46.07 11.86 -27.31
CA SER A 128 -47.43 12.42 -27.38
C SER A 128 -47.63 13.27 -28.64
N GLN A 129 -46.66 14.11 -29.00
CA GLN A 129 -46.71 14.94 -30.20
C GLN A 129 -46.72 14.11 -31.49
N MET A 130 -45.97 12.99 -31.52
CA MET A 130 -46.00 12.05 -32.65
C MET A 130 -47.37 11.42 -32.82
N ASN A 131 -48.01 10.99 -31.72
CA ASN A 131 -49.36 10.42 -31.77
C ASN A 131 -50.40 11.44 -32.25
N GLU A 132 -50.29 12.70 -31.83
CA GLU A 132 -51.15 13.78 -32.34
C GLU A 132 -50.94 14.01 -33.84
N THR A 133 -49.68 13.96 -34.29
CA THR A 133 -49.35 14.09 -35.73
C THR A 133 -49.99 12.98 -36.54
N VAL A 134 -49.95 11.72 -36.06
CA VAL A 134 -50.64 10.59 -36.71
C VAL A 134 -52.14 10.87 -36.83
N ALA A 135 -52.79 11.32 -35.75
CA ALA A 135 -54.22 11.64 -35.77
C ALA A 135 -54.57 12.78 -36.74
N GLN A 136 -53.73 13.82 -36.83
CA GLN A 136 -53.91 14.91 -37.79
C GLN A 136 -53.76 14.42 -39.24
N MET A 137 -52.86 13.48 -39.49
CA MET A 137 -52.69 12.88 -40.82
C MET A 137 -53.90 12.04 -41.23
N GLU A 138 -54.45 11.23 -40.33
CA GLU A 138 -55.68 10.46 -40.59
C GLU A 138 -56.83 11.39 -40.99
N GLN A 139 -56.97 12.53 -40.31
CA GLN A 139 -57.95 13.56 -40.69
C GLN A 139 -57.66 14.20 -42.05
N ALA A 140 -56.38 14.44 -42.37
CA ALA A 140 -55.98 15.00 -43.66
C ALA A 140 -56.31 14.03 -44.81
N ILE A 141 -56.06 12.73 -44.64
CA ILE A 141 -56.42 11.69 -45.62
C ILE A 141 -57.93 11.71 -45.87
N ALA A 142 -58.75 11.70 -44.82
CA ALA A 142 -60.20 11.71 -44.97
C ALA A 142 -60.71 12.93 -45.76
N ARG A 143 -60.14 14.11 -45.54
CA ARG A 143 -60.49 15.34 -46.30
C ARG A 143 -60.05 15.27 -47.76
N VAL A 144 -58.88 14.69 -48.02
CA VAL A 144 -58.35 14.51 -49.39
C VAL A 144 -59.20 13.50 -50.16
N GLU A 145 -59.67 12.43 -49.51
CA GLU A 145 -60.60 11.45 -50.09
C GLU A 145 -61.97 12.08 -50.43
N GLU A 146 -62.49 12.95 -49.56
CA GLU A 146 -63.72 13.71 -49.80
C GLU A 146 -63.57 14.65 -51.02
N LEU A 147 -62.45 15.36 -51.11
CA LEU A 147 -62.13 16.22 -52.25
C LEU A 147 -62.01 15.41 -53.55
N ALA A 148 -61.35 14.24 -53.51
CA ALA A 148 -61.24 13.33 -54.64
C ALA A 148 -62.60 12.79 -55.09
N SER A 149 -63.52 12.52 -54.15
CA SER A 149 -64.91 12.13 -54.46
C SER A 149 -65.64 13.27 -55.16
N THR A 150 -65.56 14.48 -54.59
CA THR A 150 -66.22 15.68 -55.14
C THR A 150 -65.72 16.01 -56.56
N SER A 151 -64.41 15.89 -56.81
CA SER A 151 -63.84 16.11 -58.14
C SER A 151 -64.35 15.10 -59.17
N ARG A 152 -64.50 13.82 -58.80
CA ARG A 152 -65.10 12.79 -59.67
C ARG A 152 -66.57 13.07 -59.99
N GLU A 153 -67.34 13.58 -59.03
CA GLU A 153 -68.73 14.00 -59.27
C GLU A 153 -68.81 15.17 -60.24
N ILE A 154 -67.91 16.16 -60.11
CA ILE A 154 -67.81 17.28 -61.04
C ILE A 154 -67.51 16.78 -62.45
N GLU A 155 -66.57 15.86 -62.63
CA GLU A 155 -66.25 15.29 -63.95
C GLU A 155 -67.46 14.61 -64.60
N LEU A 156 -68.28 13.89 -63.82
CA LEU A 156 -69.53 13.27 -64.31
C LEU A 156 -70.56 14.33 -64.75
N LEU A 157 -70.69 15.40 -63.97
CA LEU A 157 -71.57 16.52 -64.32
C LEU A 157 -71.09 17.25 -65.58
N LEU A 158 -69.79 17.48 -65.72
CA LEU A 158 -69.19 18.10 -66.91
C LEU A 158 -69.40 17.25 -68.17
N ALA A 159 -69.27 15.92 -68.06
CA ALA A 159 -69.60 15.01 -69.15
C ALA A 159 -71.08 15.13 -69.57
N THR A 160 -71.97 15.32 -68.60
CA THR A 160 -73.40 15.56 -68.85
C THR A 160 -73.64 16.92 -69.52
N ILE A 161 -72.98 17.99 -69.04
CA ILE A 161 -73.08 19.34 -69.64
C ILE A 161 -72.59 19.32 -71.08
N ARG A 162 -71.43 18.71 -71.36
CA ARG A 162 -70.91 18.52 -72.72
C ARG A 162 -71.94 17.85 -73.63
N LYS A 163 -72.58 16.78 -73.15
CA LYS A 163 -73.64 16.08 -73.88
C LYS A 163 -74.85 16.97 -74.16
N ILE A 164 -75.30 17.75 -73.17
CA ILE A 164 -76.42 18.68 -73.33
C ILE A 164 -76.05 19.81 -74.30
N SER A 165 -74.86 20.38 -74.20
CA SER A 165 -74.36 21.42 -75.10
C SER A 165 -74.28 20.90 -76.54
N ASP A 166 -73.84 19.66 -76.75
CA ASP A 166 -73.79 19.04 -78.08
C ASP A 166 -75.18 18.80 -78.66
N GLN A 167 -76.12 18.30 -77.86
CA GLN A 167 -77.52 18.15 -78.25
C GLN A 167 -78.16 19.50 -78.57
N THR A 168 -77.90 20.52 -77.75
CA THR A 168 -78.41 21.89 -77.93
C THR A 168 -77.85 22.52 -79.20
N ASN A 169 -76.55 22.35 -79.47
CA ASN A 169 -75.90 22.79 -80.70
C ASN A 169 -76.51 22.14 -81.95
N LEU A 170 -76.80 20.83 -81.89
CA LEU A 170 -77.47 20.09 -82.97
C LEU A 170 -78.92 20.54 -83.17
N LEU A 171 -79.67 20.76 -82.09
CA LEU A 171 -81.04 21.29 -82.15
C LEU A 171 -81.08 22.70 -82.75
N ALA A 172 -80.18 23.57 -82.31
CA ALA A 172 -80.05 24.94 -82.81
C ALA A 172 -79.62 24.97 -84.28
N LEU A 173 -78.73 24.06 -84.69
CA LEU A 173 -78.35 23.87 -86.09
C LEU A 173 -79.57 23.47 -86.94
N ASN A 174 -80.34 22.47 -86.50
CA ASN A 174 -81.55 22.03 -87.20
C ASN A 174 -82.60 23.16 -87.29
N ALA A 175 -82.79 23.92 -86.22
CA ALA A 175 -83.68 25.08 -86.20
C ALA A 175 -83.19 26.21 -87.15
N THR A 176 -81.88 26.42 -87.24
CA THR A 176 -81.28 27.40 -88.16
C THR A 176 -81.51 27.01 -89.63
N ILE A 177 -81.39 25.71 -89.94
CA ILE A 177 -81.67 25.15 -91.28
C ILE A 177 -83.15 25.34 -91.64
N GLU A 178 -84.08 25.01 -90.72
CA GLU A 178 -85.51 25.12 -90.97
C GLU A 178 -85.98 26.59 -91.06
N ALA A 179 -85.38 27.48 -90.25
CA ALA A 179 -85.61 28.91 -90.34
C ALA A 179 -85.13 29.51 -91.68
N ALA A 180 -84.01 29.04 -92.22
CA ALA A 180 -83.55 29.40 -93.56
C ALA A 180 -84.49 28.86 -94.66
N ARG A 181 -85.11 27.70 -94.43
CA ARG A 181 -86.08 27.07 -95.35
C ARG A 181 -87.42 27.82 -95.42
N ALA A 182 -87.83 28.47 -94.33
CA ALA A 182 -89.04 29.30 -94.24
C ALA A 182 -88.91 30.71 -94.86
N GLY A 183 -87.74 31.08 -95.40
CA GLY A 183 -87.53 32.35 -96.10
C GLY A 183 -87.72 33.59 -95.21
N GLU A 184 -88.39 34.63 -95.71
CA GLU A 184 -88.61 35.90 -94.98
C GLU A 184 -89.41 35.71 -93.66
N ALA A 185 -90.29 34.71 -93.57
CA ALA A 185 -91.07 34.42 -92.36
C ALA A 185 -90.24 33.79 -91.22
N GLY A 186 -89.11 33.15 -91.55
CA GLY A 186 -88.22 32.48 -90.58
C GLY A 186 -87.10 33.34 -90.03
N ARG A 187 -86.96 34.59 -90.50
CA ARG A 187 -85.78 35.44 -90.27
C ARG A 187 -85.53 35.75 -88.79
N GLY A 188 -86.59 35.98 -88.00
CA GLY A 188 -86.49 36.16 -86.55
C GLY A 188 -86.08 34.89 -85.80
N PHE A 189 -86.60 33.73 -86.23
CA PHE A 189 -86.22 32.42 -85.67
C PHE A 189 -84.77 32.04 -85.99
N ALA A 190 -84.26 32.41 -87.17
CA ALA A 190 -82.88 32.15 -87.55
C ALA A 190 -81.87 32.88 -86.63
N VAL A 191 -82.17 34.12 -86.22
CA VAL A 191 -81.32 34.89 -85.28
C VAL A 191 -81.30 34.21 -83.92
N VAL A 192 -82.46 33.81 -83.39
CA VAL A 192 -82.54 33.10 -82.10
C VAL A 192 -81.82 31.75 -82.16
N ALA A 193 -81.99 30.98 -83.23
CA ALA A 193 -81.31 29.69 -83.41
C ALA A 193 -79.77 29.85 -83.51
N SER A 194 -79.28 30.89 -84.18
CA SER A 194 -77.86 31.24 -84.20
C SER A 194 -77.33 31.60 -82.81
N GLU A 195 -78.09 32.37 -82.03
CA GLU A 195 -77.70 32.76 -80.67
C GLU A 195 -77.65 31.55 -79.73
N VAL A 196 -78.65 30.66 -79.79
CA VAL A 196 -78.67 29.40 -79.02
C VAL A 196 -77.50 28.50 -79.42
N LYS A 197 -77.17 28.44 -80.71
CA LYS A 197 -76.00 27.70 -81.20
C LYS A 197 -74.71 28.24 -80.60
N GLU A 198 -74.53 29.55 -80.58
CA GLU A 198 -73.31 30.15 -80.03
C GLU A 198 -73.22 30.00 -78.50
N LEU A 199 -74.34 30.18 -77.78
CA LEU A 199 -74.45 29.87 -76.34
C LEU A 199 -74.12 28.41 -76.02
N SER A 200 -74.53 27.46 -76.87
CA SER A 200 -74.23 26.05 -76.68
C SER A 200 -72.73 25.73 -76.83
N LYS A 201 -72.04 26.40 -77.76
CA LYS A 201 -70.58 26.30 -77.89
C LYS A 201 -69.86 26.95 -76.71
N GLN A 202 -70.30 28.12 -76.27
CA GLN A 202 -69.74 28.78 -75.08
C GLN A 202 -69.90 27.90 -73.83
N SER A 203 -71.05 27.25 -73.67
CA SER A 203 -71.29 26.30 -72.56
C SER A 203 -70.36 25.09 -72.64
N ARG A 204 -70.10 24.57 -73.85
CA ARG A 204 -69.15 23.48 -74.06
C ARG A 204 -67.72 23.90 -73.71
N ALA A 205 -67.28 25.06 -74.20
CA ALA A 205 -65.96 25.60 -73.91
C ALA A 205 -65.77 25.82 -72.39
N ALA A 206 -66.76 26.41 -71.72
CA ALA A 206 -66.73 26.56 -70.26
C ALA A 206 -66.66 25.20 -69.53
N ALA A 207 -67.38 24.18 -70.02
CA ALA A 207 -67.29 22.84 -69.45
C ALA A 207 -65.91 22.18 -69.69
N ASP A 208 -65.25 22.48 -70.82
CA ASP A 208 -63.89 22.02 -71.11
C ASP A 208 -62.87 22.69 -70.19
N ASP A 209 -62.98 24.01 -69.98
CA ASP A 209 -62.12 24.76 -69.06
C ASP A 209 -62.26 24.25 -67.61
N ILE A 210 -63.50 23.99 -67.15
CA ILE A 210 -63.72 23.42 -65.80
C ILE A 210 -63.17 21.99 -65.71
N ALA A 211 -63.24 21.20 -66.80
CA ALA A 211 -62.69 19.85 -66.82
C ALA A 211 -61.16 19.86 -66.71
N GLU A 212 -60.49 20.80 -67.37
CA GLU A 212 -59.05 21.01 -67.21
C GLU A 212 -58.70 21.34 -65.75
N LYS A 213 -59.43 22.28 -65.13
CA LYS A 213 -59.24 22.63 -63.71
C LYS A 213 -59.54 21.49 -62.75
N SER A 214 -60.54 20.65 -63.04
CA SER A 214 -60.80 19.43 -62.28
C SER A 214 -59.64 18.42 -62.40
N GLY A 215 -59.05 18.31 -63.59
CA GLY A 215 -57.86 17.48 -63.80
C GLY A 215 -56.65 17.97 -62.99
N GLU A 216 -56.41 19.28 -62.95
CA GLU A 216 -55.37 19.89 -62.09
C GLU A 216 -55.61 19.57 -60.60
N ILE A 217 -56.86 19.61 -60.13
CA ILE A 217 -57.24 19.26 -58.75
C ILE A 217 -56.92 17.78 -58.46
N ASN A 218 -57.26 16.86 -59.36
CA ASN A 218 -56.98 15.43 -59.18
C ASN A 218 -55.48 15.13 -59.08
N VAL A 219 -54.66 15.79 -59.90
CA VAL A 219 -53.20 15.69 -59.80
C VAL A 219 -52.72 16.22 -58.44
N ALA A 220 -53.22 17.37 -57.99
CA ALA A 220 -52.87 17.93 -56.69
C ALA A 220 -53.27 17.04 -55.51
N VAL A 221 -54.42 16.36 -55.60
CA VAL A 221 -54.88 15.34 -54.64
C VAL A 221 -53.88 14.18 -54.57
N GLU A 222 -53.47 13.62 -55.70
CA GLU A 222 -52.50 12.51 -55.75
C GLU A 222 -51.15 12.91 -55.13
N HIS A 223 -50.66 14.12 -55.43
CA HIS A 223 -49.44 14.65 -54.82
C HIS A 223 -49.57 14.81 -53.30
N THR A 224 -50.75 15.22 -52.82
CA THR A 224 -51.01 15.40 -51.38
C THR A 224 -51.03 14.05 -50.66
N VAL A 225 -51.65 13.01 -51.23
CA VAL A 225 -51.63 11.65 -50.66
C VAL A 225 -50.20 11.14 -50.52
N LYS A 226 -49.38 11.26 -51.57
CA LYS A 226 -47.95 10.85 -51.52
C LYS A 226 -47.16 11.61 -50.46
N ALA A 227 -47.43 12.91 -50.28
CA ALA A 227 -46.79 13.69 -49.23
C ALA A 227 -47.17 13.20 -47.83
N ILE A 228 -48.45 12.84 -47.61
CA ILE A 228 -48.90 12.26 -46.34
C ILE A 228 -48.23 10.91 -46.08
N GLU A 229 -48.14 10.01 -47.07
CA GLU A 229 -47.44 8.72 -46.93
C GLU A 229 -45.95 8.92 -46.51
N GLN A 230 -45.27 9.92 -47.06
CA GLN A 230 -43.90 10.27 -46.67
C GLN A 230 -43.79 10.79 -45.23
N ILE A 231 -44.75 11.61 -44.80
CA ILE A 231 -44.81 12.07 -43.40
C ILE A 231 -45.04 10.85 -42.48
N GLU A 232 -45.84 9.86 -42.89
CA GLU A 232 -46.16 8.69 -42.07
C GLU A 232 -44.89 7.87 -41.82
N GLN A 233 -44.11 7.66 -42.88
CA GLN A 233 -42.82 6.99 -42.79
C GLN A 233 -41.85 7.75 -41.87
N THR A 234 -41.86 9.08 -41.93
CA THR A 234 -41.03 9.93 -41.08
C THR A 234 -41.43 9.81 -39.60
N VAL A 235 -42.72 9.87 -39.30
CA VAL A 235 -43.26 9.72 -37.94
C VAL A 235 -42.93 8.33 -37.36
N LYS A 236 -43.06 7.26 -38.16
CA LYS A 236 -42.67 5.91 -37.75
C LYS A 236 -41.19 5.82 -37.39
N ARG A 237 -40.31 6.40 -38.21
CA ARG A 237 -38.85 6.43 -37.94
C ARG A 237 -38.52 7.25 -36.69
N SER A 238 -39.16 8.42 -36.52
CA SER A 238 -38.97 9.25 -35.33
C SER A 238 -39.45 8.56 -34.06
N SER A 239 -40.58 7.87 -34.11
CA SER A 239 -41.12 7.12 -32.97
C SER A 239 -40.18 5.99 -32.54
N ALA A 240 -39.60 5.26 -33.51
CA ALA A 240 -38.59 4.23 -33.22
C ALA A 240 -37.32 4.82 -32.57
N ALA A 241 -36.85 5.98 -33.06
CA ALA A 241 -35.69 6.66 -32.49
C ALA A 241 -35.95 7.20 -31.06
N LEU A 242 -37.16 7.68 -30.79
CA LEU A 242 -37.59 8.09 -29.45
C LEU A 242 -37.66 6.88 -28.49
N GLY A 243 -38.17 5.74 -28.96
CA GLY A 243 -38.15 4.48 -28.20
C GLY A 243 -36.74 4.06 -27.81
N GLN A 244 -35.81 4.04 -28.77
CA GLN A 244 -34.41 3.74 -28.49
C GLN A 244 -33.77 4.73 -27.50
N SER A 245 -34.09 6.02 -27.60
CA SER A 245 -33.61 7.04 -26.67
C SER A 245 -34.14 6.82 -25.25
N ARG A 246 -35.39 6.35 -25.12
CA ARG A 246 -35.99 5.98 -23.83
C ARG A 246 -35.26 4.81 -23.19
N ASP A 247 -34.98 3.76 -23.96
CA ASP A 247 -34.25 2.59 -23.49
C ASP A 247 -32.85 2.98 -22.98
N SER A 248 -32.13 3.83 -23.72
CA SER A 248 -30.83 4.36 -23.29
C SER A 248 -30.91 5.18 -22.00
N MET A 249 -31.97 5.98 -21.81
CA MET A 249 -32.19 6.71 -20.55
C MET A 249 -32.44 5.76 -19.38
N GLU A 250 -33.20 4.69 -19.57
CA GLU A 250 -33.41 3.66 -18.54
C GLU A 250 -32.12 2.92 -18.16
N GLU A 251 -31.25 2.65 -19.14
CA GLU A 251 -29.92 2.08 -18.88
C GLU A 251 -29.05 3.06 -18.07
N ILE A 252 -29.08 4.36 -18.39
CA ILE A 252 -28.37 5.36 -17.60
C ILE A 252 -28.88 5.35 -16.15
N VAL A 253 -30.20 5.38 -15.91
CA VAL A 253 -30.77 5.30 -14.55
C VAL A 253 -30.24 4.09 -13.79
N ARG A 254 -30.18 2.92 -14.44
CA ARG A 254 -29.64 1.70 -13.82
C ARG A 254 -28.17 1.85 -13.46
N GLY A 255 -27.36 2.40 -14.36
CA GLY A 255 -25.94 2.68 -14.08
C GLY A 255 -25.75 3.67 -12.93
N MET A 256 -26.64 4.64 -12.79
CA MET A 256 -26.60 5.59 -11.67
C MET A 256 -26.92 4.95 -10.32
N LEU A 257 -27.88 4.03 -10.27
CA LEU A 257 -28.16 3.26 -9.06
C LEU A 257 -26.96 2.41 -8.62
N GLU A 258 -26.23 1.84 -9.58
CA GLU A 258 -25.00 1.09 -9.31
C GLU A 258 -23.89 2.02 -8.80
N VAL A 259 -23.73 3.22 -9.38
CA VAL A 259 -22.81 4.24 -8.86
C VAL A 259 -23.15 4.59 -7.41
N ASP A 260 -24.43 4.88 -7.11
CA ASP A 260 -24.86 5.23 -5.75
C ASP A 260 -24.54 4.10 -4.73
N GLU A 261 -24.73 2.83 -5.11
CA GLU A 261 -24.36 1.68 -4.29
C GLU A 261 -22.85 1.61 -4.04
N GLN A 262 -22.03 1.79 -5.08
CA GLN A 262 -20.57 1.82 -4.94
C GLN A 262 -20.10 2.97 -4.06
N MET A 263 -20.76 4.13 -4.13
CA MET A 263 -20.42 5.26 -3.27
C MET A 263 -20.73 4.99 -1.80
N GLN A 264 -21.81 4.27 -1.48
CA GLN A 264 -22.11 3.85 -0.11
C GLN A 264 -21.04 2.90 0.44
N ILE A 265 -20.59 1.93 -0.38
CA ILE A 265 -19.50 1.01 -0.02
C ILE A 265 -18.20 1.79 0.23
N MET A 266 -17.86 2.74 -0.65
CA MET A 266 -16.68 3.60 -0.51
C MET A 266 -16.72 4.45 0.77
N GLN A 267 -17.91 4.96 1.14
CA GLN A 267 -18.06 5.73 2.36
C GLN A 267 -17.86 4.86 3.62
N ALA A 268 -18.41 3.64 3.63
CA ALA A 268 -18.17 2.67 4.69
C ALA A 268 -16.68 2.30 4.80
N ALA A 269 -16.04 1.98 3.67
CA ALA A 269 -14.61 1.64 3.62
C ALA A 269 -13.72 2.80 4.09
N SER A 270 -14.05 4.05 3.73
CA SER A 270 -13.35 5.25 4.21
C SER A 270 -13.46 5.41 5.73
N SER A 271 -14.64 5.14 6.29
CA SER A 271 -14.87 5.19 7.74
C SER A 271 -14.06 4.12 8.48
N GLU A 272 -14.03 2.89 7.97
CA GLU A 272 -13.22 1.80 8.52
C GLU A 272 -11.71 2.12 8.43
N GLN A 273 -11.23 2.61 7.28
CA GLN A 273 -9.83 3.02 7.14
C GLN A 273 -9.44 4.15 8.07
N LYS A 274 -10.35 5.09 8.34
CA LYS A 274 -10.12 6.16 9.33
C LYS A 274 -9.91 5.59 10.73
N GLN A 275 -10.73 4.63 11.14
CA GLN A 275 -10.59 3.96 12.43
C GLN A 275 -9.27 3.18 12.50
N ALA A 276 -8.96 2.37 11.47
CA ALA A 276 -7.72 1.60 11.41
C ALA A 276 -6.48 2.52 11.45
N SER A 277 -6.53 3.67 10.79
CA SER A 277 -5.46 4.67 10.83
C SER A 277 -5.25 5.23 12.24
N ALA A 278 -6.33 5.49 12.97
CA ALA A 278 -6.25 5.97 14.35
C ALA A 278 -5.67 4.90 15.30
N GLU A 279 -6.06 3.63 15.14
CA GLU A 279 -5.52 2.51 15.92
C GLU A 279 -4.02 2.30 15.63
N ILE A 280 -3.59 2.43 14.37
CA ILE A 280 -2.18 2.37 14.00
C ILE A 280 -1.41 3.54 14.63
N ALA A 281 -1.95 4.77 14.58
CA ALA A 281 -1.29 5.93 15.20
C ALA A 281 -1.08 5.74 16.71
N GLU A 282 -2.09 5.20 17.41
CA GLU A 282 -1.99 4.86 18.83
C GLU A 282 -0.94 3.77 19.08
N GLY A 283 -0.94 2.70 18.27
CA GLY A 283 0.05 1.63 18.34
C GLY A 283 1.49 2.11 18.10
N VAL A 284 1.68 3.05 17.17
CA VAL A 284 2.97 3.70 16.91
C VAL A 284 3.41 4.52 18.12
N SER A 285 2.52 5.32 18.70
CA SER A 285 2.82 6.11 19.90
C SER A 285 3.22 5.22 21.09
N ALA A 286 2.48 4.14 21.32
CA ALA A 286 2.79 3.15 22.35
C ALA A 286 4.15 2.48 22.11
N THR A 287 4.45 2.10 20.86
CA THR A 287 5.73 1.49 20.48
C THR A 287 6.90 2.44 20.70
N SER A 288 6.76 3.72 20.34
CA SER A 288 7.76 4.76 20.60
C SER A 288 7.99 4.95 22.10
N SER A 289 6.94 4.94 22.92
CA SER A 289 7.07 5.01 24.38
C SER A 289 7.82 3.80 24.95
N ILE A 290 7.49 2.59 24.49
CA ILE A 290 8.17 1.36 24.91
C ILE A 290 9.64 1.41 24.52
N ALA A 291 9.97 1.89 23.31
CA ALA A 291 11.35 2.05 22.88
C ALA A 291 12.11 3.03 23.80
N ALA A 292 11.52 4.17 24.15
CA ALA A 292 12.13 5.12 25.09
C ALA A 292 12.37 4.49 26.48
N ASP A 293 11.42 3.71 27.00
CA ASP A 293 11.56 3.00 28.28
C ASP A 293 12.64 1.90 28.23
N LEU A 294 12.70 1.12 27.14
CA LEU A 294 13.74 0.11 26.93
C LEU A 294 15.13 0.75 26.87
N LYS A 295 15.25 1.90 26.19
CA LYS A 295 16.50 2.66 26.15
C LYS A 295 16.95 3.08 27.54
N ARG A 296 16.04 3.66 28.33
CA ARG A 296 16.31 4.06 29.72
C ARG A 296 16.72 2.87 30.58
N LEU A 297 16.00 1.75 30.50
CA LEU A 297 16.30 0.53 31.26
C LEU A 297 17.65 -0.07 30.85
N ALA A 298 18.00 -0.03 29.57
CA ALA A 298 19.31 -0.45 29.09
C ALA A 298 20.42 0.41 29.69
N ASP A 299 20.25 1.74 29.71
CA ASP A 299 21.22 2.67 30.29
C ASP A 299 21.38 2.47 31.82
N GLU A 300 20.28 2.26 32.55
CA GLU A 300 20.30 1.95 33.99
C GLU A 300 21.00 0.61 34.29
N THR A 301 20.74 -0.41 33.47
CA THR A 301 21.37 -1.73 33.60
C THR A 301 22.87 -1.66 33.30
N LEU A 302 23.26 -0.90 32.27
CA LEU A 302 24.66 -0.67 31.93
C LEU A 302 25.41 0.06 33.05
N ALA A 303 24.81 1.08 33.65
CA ALA A 303 25.39 1.79 34.79
C ALA A 303 25.61 0.86 36.00
N THR A 304 24.62 0.01 36.28
CA THR A 304 24.72 -1.00 37.36
C THR A 304 25.80 -2.04 37.06
N ALA A 305 25.90 -2.49 35.81
CA ALA A 305 26.94 -3.43 35.37
C ALA A 305 28.35 -2.82 35.48
N ASP A 306 28.51 -1.53 35.18
CA ASP A 306 29.79 -0.83 35.34
C ASP A 306 30.18 -0.63 36.80
N GLU A 307 29.21 -0.37 37.70
CA GLU A 307 29.48 -0.33 39.14
C GLU A 307 29.93 -1.70 39.68
N LEU A 308 29.26 -2.78 39.23
CA LEU A 308 29.63 -4.15 39.60
C LEU A 308 31.01 -4.52 39.06
N ASP A 309 31.32 -4.20 37.80
CA ASP A 309 32.66 -4.40 37.20
C ASP A 309 33.74 -3.66 38.01
N GLY A 310 33.47 -2.43 38.42
CA GLY A 310 34.38 -1.67 39.29
C GLY A 310 34.69 -2.36 40.62
N LYS A 311 33.67 -2.94 41.27
CA LYS A 311 33.84 -3.70 42.53
C LYS A 311 34.63 -4.99 42.30
N LEU A 312 34.23 -5.79 41.31
CA LEU A 312 34.87 -7.06 40.99
C LEU A 312 36.33 -6.88 40.57
N ARG A 313 36.67 -5.80 39.87
CA ARG A 313 38.07 -5.45 39.55
C ARG A 313 38.89 -5.15 40.79
N ASN A 314 38.32 -4.45 41.78
CA ASN A 314 39.00 -4.18 43.04
C ASN A 314 39.23 -5.49 43.83
N ASP A 315 38.25 -6.37 43.84
CA ASP A 315 38.37 -7.69 44.47
C ASP A 315 39.46 -8.51 43.76
N LEU A 316 39.44 -8.59 42.43
CA LEU A 316 40.45 -9.30 41.64
C LEU A 316 41.87 -8.74 41.85
N ALA A 317 42.00 -7.42 41.92
CA ALA A 317 43.27 -6.76 42.20
C ALA A 317 43.79 -7.10 43.61
N SER A 318 42.90 -7.11 44.61
CA SER A 318 43.21 -7.56 45.97
C SER A 318 43.66 -9.03 45.98
N MET A 319 42.93 -9.89 45.27
CA MET A 319 43.24 -11.32 45.15
C MET A 319 44.57 -11.61 44.44
N SER A 320 44.97 -10.75 43.50
CA SER A 320 46.24 -10.89 42.77
C SER A 320 47.49 -10.69 43.64
N ASN A 321 47.33 -10.13 44.84
CA ASN A 321 48.43 -9.99 45.81
C ASN A 321 48.74 -11.29 46.57
N TYR A 322 47.88 -12.30 46.48
CA TYR A 322 48.10 -13.60 47.12
C TYR A 322 48.70 -14.60 46.13
N THR A 323 49.64 -15.44 46.60
CA THR A 323 50.15 -16.57 45.83
C THR A 323 49.25 -17.78 46.11
N ILE A 324 48.41 -18.10 45.12
CA ILE A 324 47.41 -19.17 45.16
C ILE A 324 47.72 -20.15 44.03
N THR A 325 47.61 -21.45 44.31
CA THR A 325 47.81 -22.50 43.30
C THR A 325 46.81 -22.33 42.15
N ASP A 326 47.31 -22.40 40.92
CA ASP A 326 46.51 -22.30 39.68
C ASP A 326 45.71 -20.99 39.48
N ALA A 327 45.93 -19.96 40.29
CA ALA A 327 45.25 -18.67 40.14
C ALA A 327 45.48 -18.00 38.78
N VAL A 328 46.61 -18.26 38.12
CA VAL A 328 46.89 -17.72 36.79
C VAL A 328 45.87 -18.18 35.75
N ILE A 329 45.33 -19.41 35.88
CA ILE A 329 44.29 -19.92 34.98
C ILE A 329 43.02 -19.08 35.13
N GLN A 330 42.60 -18.79 36.37
CA GLN A 330 41.43 -17.95 36.62
C GLN A 330 41.64 -16.50 36.17
N LEU A 331 42.79 -15.90 36.53
CA LEU A 331 43.12 -14.53 36.15
C LEU A 331 43.20 -14.35 34.63
N ALA A 332 43.69 -15.35 33.91
CA ALA A 332 43.71 -15.34 32.45
C ALA A 332 42.30 -15.33 31.83
N LYS A 333 41.36 -16.12 32.38
CA LYS A 333 39.95 -16.09 31.93
C LYS A 333 39.36 -14.70 32.09
N THR A 334 39.59 -14.06 33.24
CA THR A 334 39.10 -12.69 33.50
C THR A 334 39.75 -11.66 32.59
N ASP A 335 41.07 -11.71 32.40
CA ASP A 335 41.79 -10.80 31.49
C ASP A 335 41.22 -10.87 30.06
N HIS A 336 40.87 -12.06 29.56
CA HIS A 336 40.22 -12.25 28.26
C HIS A 336 38.81 -11.66 28.21
N MET A 337 37.99 -11.89 29.24
CA MET A 337 36.63 -11.35 29.32
C MET A 337 36.63 -9.82 29.40
N LEU A 338 37.54 -9.24 30.19
CA LEU A 338 37.72 -7.79 30.31
C LEU A 338 38.16 -7.16 28.97
N TRP A 339 39.04 -7.82 28.23
CA TRP A 339 39.43 -7.36 26.89
C TRP A 339 38.25 -7.40 25.92
N LYS A 340 37.45 -8.47 25.93
CA LYS A 340 36.23 -8.58 25.13
C LYS A 340 35.23 -7.47 25.50
N LYS A 341 35.07 -7.13 26.79
CA LYS A 341 34.29 -5.97 27.26
C LYS A 341 34.74 -4.67 26.62
N ARG A 342 36.03 -4.34 26.72
CA ARG A 342 36.55 -3.09 26.17
C ARG A 342 36.26 -2.95 24.67
N LEU A 343 36.40 -4.04 23.92
CA LEU A 343 36.09 -4.07 22.49
C LEU A 343 34.61 -3.81 22.22
N VAL A 344 33.73 -4.42 23.03
CA VAL A 344 32.27 -4.21 22.96
C VAL A 344 31.92 -2.76 23.31
N ASP A 345 32.43 -2.21 24.41
CA ASP A 345 32.21 -0.82 24.80
C ASP A 345 32.70 0.16 23.73
N MET A 346 33.85 -0.13 23.09
CA MET A 346 34.36 0.67 21.97
C MET A 346 33.38 0.68 20.79
N VAL A 347 32.91 -0.48 20.30
CA VAL A 347 31.99 -0.52 19.17
C VAL A 347 30.59 0.03 19.50
N LEU A 348 30.23 0.07 20.79
CA LEU A 348 29.03 0.75 21.29
C LEU A 348 29.24 2.27 21.50
N GLY A 349 30.43 2.81 21.24
CA GLY A 349 30.76 4.23 21.43
C GLY A 349 30.93 4.65 22.89
N ARG A 350 31.10 3.69 23.81
CA ARG A 350 31.22 3.88 25.26
C ARG A 350 32.67 3.85 25.76
N GLY A 351 33.64 3.79 24.85
CA GLY A 351 35.06 3.77 25.18
C GLY A 351 35.94 3.93 23.96
N HIS A 352 37.24 4.01 24.20
CA HIS A 352 38.27 4.03 23.16
C HIS A 352 39.39 3.07 23.54
N ILE A 353 40.01 2.48 22.53
CA ILE A 353 41.19 1.64 22.67
C ILE A 353 42.21 2.11 21.65
N ASP A 354 43.40 2.45 22.13
CA ASP A 354 44.50 2.75 21.23
C ASP A 354 45.05 1.45 20.63
N GLU A 355 45.45 1.46 19.35
CA GLU A 355 46.01 0.27 18.70
C GLU A 355 47.21 -0.32 19.44
N GLY A 356 48.01 0.54 20.10
CA GLY A 356 49.17 0.14 20.89
C GLY A 356 48.84 -0.59 22.19
N GLU A 357 47.59 -0.54 22.67
CA GLU A 357 47.16 -1.28 23.86
C GLU A 357 46.95 -2.77 23.57
N VAL A 358 46.67 -3.15 22.31
CA VAL A 358 46.48 -4.55 21.91
C VAL A 358 47.84 -5.23 21.70
N VAL A 359 48.47 -5.61 22.81
CA VAL A 359 49.75 -6.30 22.84
C VAL A 359 49.70 -7.66 22.14
N ASP A 360 50.87 -8.19 21.79
CA ASP A 360 50.98 -9.56 21.28
C ASP A 360 50.54 -10.60 22.35
N HIS A 361 49.96 -11.70 21.89
CA HIS A 361 49.47 -12.77 22.75
C HIS A 361 50.54 -13.40 23.66
N HIS A 362 51.84 -13.37 23.31
CA HIS A 362 52.93 -13.79 24.20
C HIS A 362 53.32 -12.74 25.25
N GLN A 363 52.91 -11.48 25.06
CA GLN A 363 53.23 -10.37 25.96
C GLN A 363 52.17 -10.17 27.07
N CYS A 364 51.00 -10.79 26.92
CA CYS A 364 49.94 -10.76 27.94
C CYS A 364 50.26 -11.69 29.13
N ARG A 365 49.46 -11.63 30.21
CA ARG A 365 49.63 -12.48 31.41
C ARG A 365 49.59 -13.96 31.04
N LEU A 366 48.61 -14.37 30.22
CA LEU A 366 48.46 -15.75 29.79
C LEU A 366 49.65 -16.19 28.92
N GLY A 367 50.11 -15.37 27.99
CA GLY A 367 51.27 -15.65 27.14
C GLY A 367 52.54 -15.88 27.93
N LYS A 368 52.86 -14.97 28.87
CA LYS A 368 54.03 -15.11 29.75
C LYS A 368 53.98 -16.38 30.60
N TRP A 369 52.78 -16.78 31.04
CA TRP A 369 52.58 -18.03 31.76
C TRP A 369 52.72 -19.25 30.85
N TYR A 370 52.12 -19.20 29.65
CA TYR A 370 52.19 -20.23 28.63
C TYR A 370 53.64 -20.54 28.24
N ASP A 371 54.46 -19.51 28.00
CA ASP A 371 55.87 -19.69 27.63
C ASP A 371 56.78 -20.12 28.80
N GLY A 372 56.33 -19.93 30.04
CA GLY A 372 57.12 -20.10 31.25
C GLY A 372 56.59 -21.20 32.18
N PRO A 373 56.05 -20.87 33.37
CA PRO A 373 55.59 -21.86 34.35
C PRO A 373 54.54 -22.83 33.84
N GLY A 374 53.60 -22.36 33.01
CA GLY A 374 52.51 -23.17 32.45
C GLY A 374 53.04 -24.33 31.63
N LYS A 375 54.05 -24.11 30.78
CA LYS A 375 54.68 -25.18 29.99
C LYS A 375 55.30 -26.27 30.84
N LYS A 376 55.88 -25.92 31.98
CA LYS A 376 56.51 -26.89 32.91
C LYS A 376 55.47 -27.76 33.62
N GLN A 377 54.33 -27.17 33.99
CA GLN A 377 53.29 -27.84 34.76
C GLN A 377 52.26 -28.57 33.89
N TYR A 378 51.92 -28.01 32.72
CA TYR A 378 50.81 -28.43 31.88
C TYR A 378 51.19 -28.80 30.45
N GLY A 379 52.46 -28.69 30.06
CA GLY A 379 52.90 -28.88 28.66
C GLY A 379 52.62 -30.25 28.05
N SER A 380 52.30 -31.27 28.85
CA SER A 380 51.87 -32.60 28.39
C SER A 380 50.35 -32.73 28.20
N LYS A 381 49.53 -31.79 28.71
CA LYS A 381 48.07 -31.80 28.54
C LYS A 381 47.71 -31.33 27.12
N SER A 382 46.82 -32.05 26.45
CA SER A 382 46.37 -31.69 25.10
C SER A 382 45.71 -30.31 25.04
N ALA A 383 44.92 -29.95 26.06
CA ALA A 383 44.28 -28.64 26.15
C ALA A 383 45.30 -27.48 26.21
N PHE A 384 46.50 -27.71 26.78
CA PHE A 384 47.55 -26.70 26.85
C PHE A 384 48.09 -26.42 25.45
N VAL A 385 48.43 -27.45 24.69
CA VAL A 385 48.95 -27.31 23.31
C VAL A 385 47.92 -26.65 22.38
N GLN A 386 46.64 -26.96 22.56
CA GLN A 386 45.56 -26.39 21.74
C GLN A 386 45.28 -24.91 22.06
N LEU A 387 45.71 -24.39 23.21
CA LEU A 387 45.42 -23.03 23.66
C LEU A 387 46.02 -21.93 22.77
N GLU A 388 47.18 -22.18 22.18
CA GLU A 388 47.97 -21.16 21.45
C GLU A 388 47.23 -20.61 20.22
N GLY A 389 46.63 -21.49 19.42
CA GLY A 389 45.92 -21.12 18.19
C GLY A 389 44.77 -20.13 18.39
N PRO A 390 43.72 -20.49 19.15
CA PRO A 390 42.59 -19.59 19.40
C PRO A 390 43.01 -18.34 20.18
N HIS A 391 43.97 -18.44 21.10
CA HIS A 391 44.50 -17.28 21.83
C HIS A 391 45.18 -16.26 20.90
N ALA A 392 46.03 -16.71 19.98
CA ALA A 392 46.67 -15.84 18.99
C ALA A 392 45.66 -15.16 18.07
N GLU A 393 44.61 -15.89 17.66
CA GLU A 393 43.58 -15.36 16.78
C GLU A 393 42.70 -14.30 17.49
N VAL A 394 42.39 -14.48 18.78
CA VAL A 394 41.69 -13.45 19.59
C VAL A 394 42.46 -12.12 19.55
N HIS A 395 43.77 -12.13 19.79
CA HIS A 395 44.59 -10.91 19.76
C HIS A 395 44.67 -10.28 18.36
N ARG A 396 44.81 -11.12 17.31
CA ARG A 396 44.85 -10.65 15.92
C ARG A 396 43.55 -9.95 15.53
N ARG A 397 42.40 -10.55 15.87
CA ARG A 397 41.08 -9.97 15.58
C ARG A 397 40.80 -8.74 16.44
N ALA A 398 41.19 -8.75 17.72
CA ALA A 398 41.08 -7.58 18.58
C ALA A 398 41.81 -6.38 17.98
N ARG A 399 43.03 -6.58 17.48
CA ARG A 399 43.80 -5.53 16.81
C ARG A 399 43.12 -5.04 15.53
N SER A 400 42.58 -5.96 14.73
CA SER A 400 41.82 -5.58 13.53
C SER A 400 40.54 -4.81 13.87
N ALA A 401 39.82 -5.18 14.93
CA ALA A 401 38.60 -4.50 15.36
C ALA A 401 38.90 -3.05 15.77
N VAL A 402 39.95 -2.86 16.57
CA VAL A 402 40.41 -1.53 17.02
C VAL A 402 40.84 -0.66 15.84
N ALA A 403 41.65 -1.19 14.92
CA ALA A 403 42.11 -0.44 13.75
C ALA A 403 40.94 0.00 12.84
N LYS A 404 39.99 -0.91 12.57
CA LYS A 404 38.79 -0.60 11.77
C LYS A 404 37.96 0.50 12.43
N TYR A 405 37.68 0.36 13.73
CA TYR A 405 36.92 1.35 14.49
C TYR A 405 37.59 2.74 14.47
N ASN A 406 38.90 2.79 14.75
CA ASN A 406 39.68 4.03 14.77
C ASN A 406 39.79 4.69 13.39
N SER A 407 39.65 3.92 12.31
CA SER A 407 39.59 4.43 10.93
C SER A 407 38.19 4.87 10.48
N GLY A 408 37.16 4.71 11.32
CA GLY A 408 35.76 5.07 11.02
C GLY A 408 34.90 3.93 10.44
N ASP A 409 35.46 2.73 10.23
CA ASP A 409 34.71 1.54 9.81
C ASP A 409 34.10 0.84 11.03
N VAL A 410 33.04 1.44 11.59
CA VAL A 410 32.34 0.92 12.78
C VAL A 410 31.70 -0.44 12.49
N GLN A 411 31.11 -0.61 11.31
CA GLN A 411 30.46 -1.87 10.95
C GLN A 411 31.46 -3.02 10.82
N GLY A 412 32.59 -2.79 10.13
CA GLY A 412 33.65 -3.79 10.04
C GLY A 412 34.32 -4.09 11.38
N ALA A 413 34.33 -3.15 12.33
CA ALA A 413 34.77 -3.39 13.69
C ALA A 413 33.81 -4.31 14.47
N ILE A 414 32.50 -4.08 14.38
CA ILE A 414 31.46 -4.94 14.99
C ILE A 414 31.61 -6.38 14.51
N GLU A 415 31.80 -6.58 13.20
CA GLU A 415 31.98 -7.93 12.63
C GLU A 415 33.22 -8.66 13.17
N GLU A 416 34.32 -7.95 13.42
CA GLU A 416 35.50 -8.57 14.04
C GLU A 416 35.26 -8.91 15.52
N VAL A 417 34.55 -8.05 16.26
CA VAL A 417 34.17 -8.32 17.66
C VAL A 417 33.26 -9.54 17.76
N ASP A 418 32.30 -9.70 16.86
CA ASP A 418 31.43 -10.89 16.82
C ASP A 418 32.22 -12.18 16.55
N ARG A 419 33.24 -12.12 15.69
CA ARG A 419 34.12 -13.28 15.40
C ARG A 419 35.05 -13.64 16.56
N ILE A 420 35.33 -12.71 17.49
CA ILE A 420 36.11 -12.98 18.70
C ILE A 420 35.31 -13.83 19.70
N ALA A 421 33.97 -13.72 19.73
CA ALA A 421 33.15 -14.42 20.72
C ALA A 421 33.36 -15.95 20.77
N PRO A 422 33.29 -16.71 19.65
CA PRO A 422 33.53 -18.15 19.68
C PRO A 422 34.98 -18.52 20.05
N LEU A 423 35.97 -17.74 19.60
CA LEU A 423 37.38 -17.96 19.90
C LEU A 423 37.69 -17.71 21.38
N SER A 424 37.12 -16.66 21.96
CA SER A 424 37.26 -16.36 23.38
C SER A 424 36.62 -17.44 24.25
N ALA A 425 35.49 -18.01 23.82
CA ALA A 425 34.86 -19.13 24.52
C ALA A 425 35.72 -20.40 24.43
N GLU A 426 36.35 -20.66 23.29
CA GLU A 426 37.29 -21.77 23.11
C GLU A 426 38.51 -21.63 24.03
N VAL A 427 39.12 -20.44 24.11
CA VAL A 427 40.23 -20.16 25.04
C VAL A 427 39.83 -20.44 26.49
N VAL A 428 38.66 -19.97 26.93
CA VAL A 428 38.15 -20.19 28.29
C VAL A 428 37.92 -21.68 28.56
N SER A 429 37.32 -22.40 27.61
CA SER A 429 37.07 -23.85 27.73
C SER A 429 38.36 -24.67 27.80
N LEU A 430 39.38 -24.29 27.02
CA LEU A 430 40.70 -24.93 27.08
C LEU A 430 41.40 -24.65 28.42
N LEU A 431 41.25 -23.45 28.99
CA LEU A 431 41.74 -23.12 30.33
C LEU A 431 41.04 -23.93 31.42
N GLU A 432 39.73 -24.14 31.31
CA GLU A 432 38.97 -25.01 32.23
C GLU A 432 39.43 -26.46 32.18
N ALA A 433 39.77 -26.98 31.01
CA ALA A 433 40.29 -28.34 30.84
C ALA A 433 41.71 -28.55 31.41
N LEU A 434 42.38 -27.48 31.87
CA LEU A 434 43.68 -27.54 32.55
C LEU A 434 43.57 -27.65 34.06
N GLU A 435 42.42 -27.28 34.63
CA GLU A 435 42.05 -27.59 36.02
C GLU A 435 41.87 -29.12 36.20
#